data_AF-A0A0Q9KE83-F1
#
_entry.id   AF-A0A0Q9KE83-F1
#
_cell.length_a   1.000
_cell.length_b   1.000
_cell.length_c   1.000
_cell.angle_alpha   90.00
_cell.angle_beta   90.00
_cell.angle_gamma   90.00
#
_symmetry.space_group_name_H-M   'P 1'
#
loop_
_entity.id
_entity.type
_entity.pdbx_description
1 polymer ?
#
loop_
_entity_poly.entity_id
_entity_poly.type
_entity_poly.pdbx_seq_one_letter_code
_entity_poly.pdbx_strand_id
1 'polypeptide(L)' 'MSNDKSMDPMTGDTVETDGIYANEAGREVTLKRGDEFPADLVLGRTTWEMKGFADEAVIDHDQSELNPMRKRVDART' A
#
# COMPACT_ATOMS: atom_id res chain seq x y z
N MET A 1 -12.06 -0.65 25.18
CA MET A 1 -10.87 -1.22 24.55
C MET A 1 -11.29 -1.77 23.19
N SER A 2 -11.22 -0.95 22.14
CA SER A 2 -11.52 -1.40 20.78
C SER A 2 -10.36 -2.27 20.33
N ASN A 3 -10.56 -3.55 20.52
CA ASN A 3 -9.59 -4.58 20.22
C ASN A 3 -9.73 -4.89 18.74
N ASP A 4 -9.14 -4.02 17.92
CA ASP A 4 -9.06 -4.14 16.47
C ASP A 4 -8.15 -5.33 16.13
N LYS A 5 -8.69 -6.56 16.26
CA LYS A 5 -8.13 -7.74 15.59
C LYS A 5 -8.56 -7.61 14.12
N SER A 6 -7.92 -6.71 13.40
CA SER A 6 -7.88 -6.83 11.94
C SER A 6 -7.13 -8.12 11.65
N MET A 7 -7.85 -9.22 11.43
CA MET A 7 -7.23 -10.46 10.93
C MET A 7 -6.88 -10.23 9.47
N ASP A 8 -5.67 -10.61 9.08
CA ASP A 8 -5.29 -10.57 7.68
C ASP A 8 -6.19 -11.49 6.86
N PRO A 9 -6.70 -11.04 5.71
CA PRO A 9 -7.49 -11.88 4.83
C PRO A 9 -6.70 -13.11 4.39
N MET A 10 -7.40 -14.23 4.19
CA MET A 10 -6.79 -15.49 3.82
C MET A 10 -7.13 -15.87 2.38
N THR A 11 -6.36 -16.78 1.81
CA THR A 11 -6.69 -17.41 0.53
C THR A 11 -8.14 -17.92 0.52
N GLY A 12 -8.91 -17.53 -0.48
CA GLY A 12 -10.33 -17.85 -0.63
C GLY A 12 -11.31 -16.85 0.00
N ASP A 13 -10.82 -15.85 0.74
CA ASP A 13 -11.67 -14.75 1.20
C ASP A 13 -11.97 -13.76 0.07
N THR A 14 -13.06 -13.02 0.21
CA THR A 14 -13.40 -11.92 -0.70
C THR A 14 -12.60 -10.67 -0.32
N VAL A 15 -11.98 -10.06 -1.31
CA VAL A 15 -11.21 -8.83 -1.19
C VAL A 15 -12.16 -7.69 -0.82
N GLU A 16 -11.96 -7.09 0.34
CA GLU A 16 -12.80 -6.00 0.85
C GLU A 16 -12.41 -4.62 0.29
N THR A 17 -11.16 -4.47 -0.15
CA THR A 17 -10.59 -3.19 -0.58
C THR A 17 -9.68 -3.41 -1.78
N ASP A 18 -9.74 -2.55 -2.79
CA ASP A 18 -8.81 -2.61 -3.90
C ASP A 18 -7.41 -2.11 -3.50
N GLY A 19 -6.39 -2.85 -3.90
CA GLY A 19 -5.05 -2.61 -3.40
C GLY A 19 -4.01 -3.60 -3.88
N ILE A 20 -2.77 -3.35 -3.49
CA ILE A 20 -1.65 -4.26 -3.62
C ILE A 20 -1.58 -5.07 -2.34
N TYR A 21 -1.69 -6.39 -2.47
CA TYR A 21 -1.60 -7.33 -1.38
C TYR A 21 -0.35 -8.19 -1.54
N ALA A 22 0.35 -8.46 -0.44
CA ALA A 22 1.50 -9.35 -0.40
C ALA A 22 1.18 -10.59 0.43
N ASN A 23 1.58 -11.77 -0.06
CA ASN A 23 1.48 -13.00 0.72
C ASN A 23 2.73 -13.26 1.57
N GLU A 24 2.70 -14.33 2.37
CA GLU A 24 3.84 -14.73 3.22
C GLU A 24 5.11 -15.09 2.43
N ALA A 25 4.98 -15.44 1.15
CA ALA A 25 6.12 -15.67 0.26
C ALA A 25 6.75 -14.35 -0.25
N GLY A 26 6.18 -13.19 0.10
CA GLY A 26 6.62 -11.87 -0.38
C GLY A 26 6.17 -11.55 -1.80
N ARG A 27 5.17 -12.27 -2.33
CA ARG A 27 4.63 -12.05 -3.66
C ARG A 27 3.51 -11.02 -3.61
N GLU A 28 3.70 -9.92 -4.33
CA GLU A 28 2.74 -8.81 -4.43
C GLU A 28 1.78 -9.02 -5.61
N VAL A 29 0.49 -8.84 -5.36
CA VAL A 29 -0.58 -8.97 -6.34
C VAL A 29 -1.58 -7.83 -6.15
N THR A 30 -1.93 -7.16 -7.24
CA THR A 30 -3.00 -6.16 -7.25
C THR A 30 -4.35 -6.86 -7.34
N LEU A 31 -5.19 -6.68 -6.33
CA LEU A 31 -6.53 -7.26 -6.23
C LEU A 31 -7.56 -6.14 -6.14
N LYS A 32 -8.77 -6.36 -6.66
CA LYS A 32 -9.87 -5.40 -6.58
C LYS A 32 -10.90 -5.84 -5.56
N ARG A 33 -11.58 -4.87 -4.94
CA ARG A 33 -12.72 -5.17 -4.06
C ARG A 33 -13.75 -6.04 -4.80
N GLY A 34 -14.08 -7.18 -4.20
CA GLY A 34 -14.99 -8.18 -4.75
C GLY A 34 -14.30 -9.35 -5.46
N ASP A 35 -12.99 -9.27 -5.71
CA ASP A 35 -12.20 -10.42 -6.16
C ASP A 35 -11.96 -11.41 -5.02
N GLU A 36 -11.49 -12.62 -5.32
CA GLU A 36 -11.14 -13.64 -4.32
C GLU A 36 -9.62 -13.75 -4.21
N PHE A 37 -9.11 -13.89 -2.99
CA PHE A 37 -7.66 -14.05 -2.76
C PHE A 37 -7.15 -15.36 -3.37
N PRO A 38 -6.24 -15.32 -4.37
CA PRO A 38 -5.80 -16.52 -5.06
C PRO A 38 -4.93 -17.38 -4.16
N ALA A 39 -4.96 -18.70 -4.40
CA ALA A 39 -4.07 -19.63 -3.74
C ALA A 39 -2.64 -19.46 -4.23
N ASP A 40 -1.68 -19.42 -3.30
CA ASP A 40 -0.28 -19.42 -3.66
C ASP A 40 0.14 -20.81 -4.15
N LEU A 41 0.92 -20.90 -5.22
CA LEU A 41 1.32 -22.18 -5.80
C LEU A 41 2.31 -22.96 -4.92
N VAL A 42 3.02 -22.25 -4.02
CA VAL A 42 4.05 -22.82 -3.14
C VAL A 42 3.44 -23.19 -1.80
N LEU A 43 2.67 -22.29 -1.20
CA LEU A 43 2.09 -22.48 0.14
C LEU A 43 0.64 -22.99 0.12
N GLY A 44 -0.06 -22.90 -1.00
CA GLY A 44 -1.47 -23.22 -1.14
C GLY A 44 -2.35 -22.18 -0.44
N ARG A 45 -2.45 -22.27 0.89
CA ARG A 45 -3.28 -21.40 1.73
C ARG A 45 -2.39 -20.50 2.57
N THR A 46 -2.42 -19.20 2.26
CA THR A 46 -1.60 -18.18 2.92
C THR A 46 -2.45 -16.96 3.29
N THR A 47 -1.95 -16.15 4.20
CA THR A 47 -2.52 -14.84 4.54
C THR A 47 -2.01 -13.76 3.59
N TRP A 48 -2.82 -12.73 3.43
CA TRP A 48 -2.55 -11.61 2.53
C TRP A 48 -2.54 -10.30 3.33
N GLU A 49 -1.42 -9.58 3.29
CA GLU A 49 -1.26 -8.28 3.94
C GLU A 49 -1.39 -7.17 2.90
N MET A 50 -2.19 -6.14 3.16
CA MET A 50 -2.28 -4.99 2.27
C MET A 50 -1.01 -4.14 2.36
N LYS A 51 -0.30 -3.99 1.24
CA LYS A 51 0.89 -3.14 1.12
C LYS A 51 0.58 -1.71 0.69
N GLY A 52 -0.52 -1.50 -0.02
CA GLY A 52 -0.96 -0.17 -0.42
C GLY A 52 -2.25 -0.21 -1.21
N PHE A 53 -2.87 0.95 -1.41
CA PHE A 53 -4.08 1.09 -2.21
C PHE A 53 -3.72 1.22 -3.70
N ALA A 54 -4.58 0.71 -4.58
CA ALA A 54 -4.35 0.80 -6.02
C ALA A 54 -4.45 2.25 -6.54
N ASP A 55 -5.25 3.09 -5.88
CA ASP A 55 -5.43 4.51 -6.23
C ASP A 55 -4.24 5.42 -5.87
N GLU A 56 -3.30 4.97 -5.02
CA GLU A 56 -2.20 5.81 -4.52
C GLU A 56 -0.92 5.74 -5.37
N ALA A 57 -0.97 5.08 -6.53
CA ALA A 57 0.09 5.17 -7.55
C ALA A 57 0.22 6.58 -8.18
N VAL A 58 -0.56 7.56 -7.72
CA VAL A 58 -0.39 9.00 -8.01
C VAL A 58 -0.03 9.80 -6.76
N ILE A 59 0.73 9.22 -5.82
CA ILE A 59 1.56 10.06 -4.95
C ILE A 59 2.88 10.23 -5.68
N ASP A 60 2.82 11.12 -6.68
CA ASP A 60 3.98 11.82 -7.19
C ASP A 60 4.73 12.35 -5.98
N HIS A 61 5.87 11.71 -5.68
CA HIS A 61 6.71 12.02 -4.54
C HIS A 61 7.49 13.31 -4.83
N ASP A 62 6.80 14.36 -5.30
CA ASP A 62 7.39 15.68 -5.47
C ASP A 62 7.26 16.44 -4.14
N GLN A 63 8.13 16.08 -3.20
CA GLN A 63 8.44 16.95 -2.06
C GLN A 63 9.44 18.06 -2.47
N SER A 64 9.42 18.54 -3.71
CA SER A 64 10.39 19.56 -4.18
C SER A 64 10.00 20.99 -3.78
N GLU A 65 8.73 21.28 -3.48
CA GLU A 65 8.25 22.67 -3.48
C GLU A 65 8.12 23.34 -2.10
N LEU A 66 8.53 22.71 -0.99
CA LEU A 66 8.41 23.32 0.35
C LEU A 66 9.69 23.95 0.90
N ASN A 67 10.72 24.16 0.09
CA ASN A 67 11.87 24.97 0.51
C ASN A 67 11.82 26.35 -0.18
N PRO A 68 11.19 27.38 0.41
CA PRO A 68 11.47 28.74 0.02
C PRO A 68 12.92 29.02 0.45
N MET A 69 13.87 28.72 -0.43
CA MET A 69 15.25 29.18 -0.33
C MET A 69 15.17 30.69 -0.11
N ARG A 70 15.32 31.11 1.15
CA ARG A 70 15.48 32.51 1.54
C ARG A 70 16.73 32.98 0.82
N LYS A 71 16.56 33.55 -0.38
CA LYS A 71 17.58 34.35 -1.05
C LYS A 71 17.95 35.44 -0.06
N ARG A 72 19.05 35.25 0.67
CA ARG A 72 19.78 36.33 1.30
C ARG A 72 20.23 37.24 0.16
N VAL A 73 19.46 38.30 -0.09
CA VAL A 73 19.96 39.45 -0.86
C VAL A 73 20.80 40.24 0.12
N ASP A 74 22.09 39.90 0.18
CA ASP A 74 23.12 40.83 0.62
C ASP A 74 23.25 41.89 -0.49
N ALA A 75 22.42 42.94 -0.43
CA ALA A 75 22.64 44.14 -1.23
C ALA A 75 23.44 45.13 -0.39
N ARG A 76 24.76 45.02 -0.52
CA ARG A 76 25.72 46.05 -0.13
C ARG A 76 25.66 47.16 -1.18
N THR A 77 25.15 48.34 -0.83
CA THR A 77 25.49 49.66 -1.41
C THR A 77 25.06 50.73 -0.44
#